data_AF-A0A383E453-F1
#
_entry.id   AF-A0A383E453-F1
#
_cell.length_a   1.000
_cell.length_b   1.000
_cell.length_c   1.000
_cell.angle_alpha   90.00
_cell.angle_beta   90.00
_cell.angle_gamma   90.00
#
_symmetry.space_group_name_H-M   'P 1'
#
loop_
_entity.id
_entity.type
_entity.pdbx_description
1 polymer ?
#
loop_
_entity_poly.entity_id
_entity_poly.type
_entity_poly.pdbx_seq_one_letter_code
_entity_poly.pdbx_strand_id
1 'polypeptide(L)' 'MRDAIVIGGGHNGLTAAGYLARAGLDVLVLERADQV' A
#
# COMPACT_ATOMS: atom_id res chain seq x y z
N MET A 1 8.47 11.34 -5.37
CA MET A 1 8.50 10.09 -6.14
C MET A 1 8.32 8.98 -5.12
N ARG A 2 7.41 8.02 -5.34
CA ARG A 2 7.18 6.91 -4.42
C ARG A 2 8.14 5.77 -4.78
N ASP A 3 8.60 5.01 -3.80
CA ASP A 3 9.41 3.81 -4.03
C ASP A 3 8.54 2.63 -4.47
N ALA A 4 7.29 2.56 -3.99
CA ALA A 4 6.32 1.55 -4.38
C ALA A 4 4.89 2.10 -4.44
N ILE A 5 4.09 1.54 -5.35
CA ILE A 5 2.65 1.79 -5.45
C ILE A 5 1.92 0.44 -5.36
N VAL A 6 1.00 0.32 -4.42
CA VAL A 6 0.13 -0.85 -4.25
C VAL A 6 -1.28 -0.50 -4.71
N ILE A 7 -1.85 -1.31 -5.60
CA ILE A 7 -3.21 -1.13 -6.11
C ILE A 7 -4.14 -2.12 -5.41
N GLY A 8 -5.15 -1.60 -4.70
CA GLY A 8 -6.10 -2.36 -3.89
C GLY A 8 -5.81 -2.25 -2.38
N GLY A 9 -6.83 -1.84 -1.61
CA GLY A 9 -6.82 -1.65 -0.16
C GLY A 9 -7.30 -2.85 0.66
N GLY A 10 -7.50 -4.02 0.04
CA GLY A 10 -7.86 -5.24 0.77
C GLY A 10 -6.72 -5.80 1.63
N HIS A 11 -7.01 -6.82 2.44
CA HIS A 11 -6.07 -7.43 3.40
C HIS A 11 -4.66 -7.67 2.84
N ASN A 12 -4.56 -8.26 1.65
CA ASN A 12 -3.26 -8.56 1.03
C ASN A 12 -2.51 -7.29 0.61
N GLY A 13 -3.23 -6.30 0.07
CA GLY A 13 -2.66 -5.03 -0.35
C GLY A 13 -2.09 -4.25 0.84
N LEU A 14 -2.85 -4.16 1.93
CA LEU A 14 -2.39 -3.52 3.17
C LEU A 14 -1.27 -4.28 3.85
N THR A 15 -1.31 -5.62 3.82
CA THR A 15 -0.23 -6.45 4.38
C THR A 15 1.07 -6.22 3.62
N ALA A 16 1.02 -6.24 2.29
CA ALA A 16 2.16 -5.95 1.44
C ALA A 16 2.69 -4.52 1.65
N ALA A 17 1.80 -3.52 1.65
CA ALA A 17 2.14 -2.12 1.91
C ALA A 17 2.78 -1.94 3.29
N GLY A 18 2.26 -2.63 4.31
CA GLY A 18 2.81 -2.62 5.67
C GLY A 18 4.22 -3.19 5.73
N TYR A 19 4.50 -4.30 5.02
CA TYR A 19 5.87 -4.85 4.95
C TYR A 19 6.84 -3.92 4.21
N LEU A 20 6.41 -3.32 3.10
CA LEU A 20 7.23 -2.37 2.33
C LEU A 20 7.53 -1.10 3.15
N ALA A 21 6.52 -0.56 3.85
CA ALA A 21 6.70 0.59 4.73
C ALA A 21 7.62 0.26 5.93
N ARG A 22 7.48 -0.94 6.52
CA ARG A 22 8.40 -1.41 7.59
C ARG A 22 9.84 -1.59 7.12
N ALA A 23 10.06 -1.83 5.83
CA ALA A 23 11.39 -1.84 5.23
C ALA A 23 11.94 -0.43 4.92
N GLY A 24 11.18 0.63 5.22
CA GLY A 24 11.60 2.02 5.07
C GLY A 24 11.30 2.66 3.71
N LEU A 25 10.46 2.03 2.88
CA LEU A 25 10.08 2.54 1.56
C LEU A 25 8.92 3.56 1.66
N ASP A 26 8.91 4.58 0.79
CA ASP A 26 7.76 5.47 0.59
C ASP A 26 6.70 4.77 -0.29
N VAL A 27 5.61 4.34 0.35
CA VAL A 27 4.55 3.54 -0.28
C VAL A 27 3.27 4.34 -0.46
N LEU A 28 2.68 4.30 -1.66
CA LEU A 28 1.33 4.78 -1.95
C LEU A 28 0.39 3.58 -2.14
N VAL A 29 -0.73 3.55 -1.41
CA VAL A 29 -1.82 2.60 -1.67
C VAL A 29 -2.94 3.35 -2.39
N LEU A 30 -3.44 2.79 -3.50
CA LEU A 30 -4.60 3.30 -4.22
C LEU A 30 -5.73 2.28 -4.16
N GLU A 31 -6.83 2.64 -3.52
CA GLU A 31 -8.08 1.88 -3.50
C GLU A 31 -9.16 2.66 -4.26
N ARG A 32 -10.03 1.94 -4.97
CA ARG A 32 -11.14 2.52 -5.71
C ARG A 32 -12.29 2.91 -4.78
N ALA A 33 -12.56 2.09 -3.78
CA ALA A 33 -13.61 2.35 -2.81
C ALA A 33 -13.25 3.54 -1.91
N ASP A 34 -14.29 4.14 -1.32
CA ASP A 34 -14.19 5.16 -0.27
C ASP A 34 -13.88 4.58 1.12
N GLN A 35 -13.69 3.26 1.18
CA GLN A 35 -13.46 2.46 2.39
C GLN A 35 -12.29 1.49 2.18
N VAL A 36 -11.83 0.93 3.29
CA VAL A 36 -10.69 0.00 3.37
C VAL A 36 -11.18 -1.38 3.78
#